data_AF-A0A562D8Q4-F1
#
_entry.id   AF-A0A562D8Q4-F1
#
_cell.length_a   1.000
_cell.length_b   1.000
_cell.length_c   1.000
_cell.angle_alpha   90.00
_cell.angle_beta   90.00
_cell.angle_gamma   90.00
#
_symmetry.space_group_name_H-M   'P 1'
#
loop_
_entity.id
_entity.type
_entity.pdbx_description
1 polymer ?
#
loop_
_entity_poly.entity_id
_entity_poly.type
_entity_poly.pdbx_seq_one_letter_code
_entity_poly.pdbx_strand_id
1 'polypeptide(L)'
;MESAARTIWLLSPTTRTERRERTTLLAGKEWYEQSKYFEHAAELHAGRLSPAEDTSRIHHVKLSAGRQKIAEAVTSTGFARPTKVIELAGSWIDAHPPEHARDQVQRFGVQKLAETTYCISSSTVHGYKWVHEHLGIDGLGLFSALADSLAMALLFTESAVALFEAHSIGVRPSGHPRPQYPGRLNSTIDAWADMYR
;
A
#
# COMPACT_ATOMS: atom_id res chain seq x y z
N MET A 1 -2.07 1.62 -6.73
CA MET A 1 -3.08 1.66 -5.66
C MET A 1 -2.63 0.90 -4.42
N GLU A 2 -2.31 -0.40 -4.48
CA GLU A 2 -1.90 -1.19 -3.30
C GLU A 2 -0.74 -0.59 -2.48
N SER A 3 0.35 -0.16 -3.13
CA SER A 3 1.48 0.42 -2.41
C SER A 3 1.09 1.71 -1.67
N ALA A 4 0.25 2.54 -2.29
CA ALA A 4 -0.27 3.75 -1.69
C ALA A 4 -1.22 3.43 -0.51
N ALA A 5 -2.10 2.45 -0.67
CA ALA A 5 -2.96 1.96 0.42
C ALA A 5 -2.14 1.45 1.61
N ARG A 6 -1.05 0.71 1.35
CA ARG A 6 -0.11 0.27 2.39
C ARG A 6 0.52 1.47 3.10
N THR A 7 1.00 2.49 2.38
CA THR A 7 1.54 3.71 2.98
C THR A 7 0.51 4.42 3.87
N ILE A 8 -0.73 4.57 3.40
CA ILE A 8 -1.82 5.18 4.18
C ILE A 8 -2.12 4.35 5.42
N TRP A 9 -2.19 3.03 5.30
CA TRP A 9 -2.40 2.16 6.45
C TRP A 9 -1.23 2.23 7.45
N LEU A 10 0.01 2.31 7.00
CA LEU A 10 1.17 2.42 7.89
C LEU A 10 1.21 3.76 8.64
N LEU A 11 0.86 4.85 7.96
CA LEU A 11 1.08 6.21 8.46
C LEU A 11 -0.18 6.87 9.07
N SER A 12 -1.37 6.34 8.81
CA SER A 12 -2.63 6.91 9.32
C SER A 12 -2.73 7.00 10.84
N PRO A 13 -2.19 6.04 11.65
CA PRO A 13 -2.24 6.16 13.10
C PRO A 13 -1.53 7.40 13.62
N THR A 14 -2.14 8.11 14.56
CA THR A 14 -1.55 9.28 15.21
C THR A 14 -0.45 8.89 16.20
N THR A 15 -0.53 7.71 16.81
CA THR A 15 0.49 7.24 17.76
C THR A 15 1.71 6.61 17.08
N ARG A 16 2.91 6.97 17.53
CA ARG A 16 4.17 6.41 17.00
C ARG A 16 4.29 4.90 17.24
N THR A 17 3.79 4.41 18.37
CA THR A 17 3.83 2.98 18.73
C THR A 17 3.05 2.16 17.70
N GLU A 18 1.81 2.54 17.41
CA GLU A 18 0.98 1.81 16.45
C GLU A 18 1.59 1.83 15.04
N ARG A 19 2.16 2.96 14.58
CA ARG A 19 2.87 3.01 13.28
C ARG A 19 4.05 2.05 13.23
N ARG A 20 4.83 1.94 14.32
CA ARG A 20 5.96 0.99 14.41
C ARG A 20 5.51 -0.46 14.41
N GLU A 21 4.43 -0.76 15.11
CA GLU A 21 3.81 -2.09 15.11
C GLU A 21 3.35 -2.48 13.70
N ARG A 22 2.56 -1.62 13.03
CA ARG A 22 2.11 -1.84 11.64
C ARG A 22 3.27 -2.04 10.66
N THR A 23 4.35 -1.27 10.81
CA THR A 23 5.57 -1.42 9.99
C THR A 23 6.26 -2.76 10.23
N THR A 24 6.37 -3.17 11.50
CA THR A 24 7.00 -4.44 11.86
C THR A 24 6.18 -5.62 11.38
N LEU A 25 4.85 -5.53 11.43
CA LEU A 25 3.91 -6.50 10.87
C LEU A 25 4.10 -6.68 9.36
N LEU A 26 4.17 -5.57 8.61
CA LEU A 26 4.38 -5.63 7.17
C LEU A 26 5.73 -6.26 6.83
N ALA A 27 6.80 -5.83 7.48
CA ALA A 27 8.14 -6.40 7.28
C ALA A 27 8.18 -7.91 7.60
N GLY A 28 7.54 -8.31 8.70
CA GLY A 28 7.35 -9.72 9.06
C GLY A 28 6.66 -10.53 7.97
N LYS A 29 5.58 -9.98 7.40
CA LYS A 29 4.86 -10.62 6.30
C LYS A 29 5.71 -10.74 5.04
N GLU A 30 6.47 -9.72 4.68
CA GLU A 30 7.38 -9.77 3.53
C GLU A 30 8.46 -10.83 3.71
N TRP A 31 9.05 -10.95 4.90
CA TRP A 31 10.05 -11.98 5.18
C TRP A 31 9.46 -13.40 5.16
N TYR A 32 8.20 -13.56 5.58
CA TYR A 32 7.47 -14.83 5.45
C TYR A 32 7.29 -15.22 3.98
N GLU A 33 6.76 -14.31 3.15
CA GLU A 33 6.55 -14.57 1.71
C GLU A 33 7.88 -14.83 0.99
N GLN A 34 8.94 -14.10 1.35
CA GLN A 34 10.28 -14.33 0.82
C GLN A 34 10.82 -15.72 1.20
N SER A 35 10.57 -16.18 2.42
CA SER A 35 10.95 -17.53 2.85
C SER A 35 10.21 -18.60 2.04
N LYS A 36 8.92 -18.40 1.76
CA LYS A 36 8.14 -19.27 0.85
C LYS A 36 8.68 -19.29 -0.57
N TYR A 37 9.01 -18.13 -1.11
CA TYR A 37 9.69 -18.06 -2.40
C TYR A 37 10.98 -18.89 -2.38
N PHE A 38 11.84 -18.72 -1.37
CA PHE A 38 13.09 -19.47 -1.30
C PHE A 38 12.91 -20.97 -1.16
N GLU A 39 11.89 -21.44 -0.43
CA GLU A 39 11.51 -22.86 -0.36
C GLU A 39 11.20 -23.41 -1.75
N HIS A 40 10.33 -22.74 -2.51
CA HIS A 40 9.96 -23.18 -3.86
C HIS A 40 11.09 -23.03 -4.88
N ALA A 41 11.85 -21.95 -4.77
CA ALA A 41 12.92 -21.63 -5.71
C ALA A 41 14.16 -22.51 -5.48
N ALA A 42 14.35 -23.11 -4.30
CA ALA A 42 15.50 -23.97 -4.00
C ALA A 42 15.63 -25.12 -5.01
N GLU A 43 14.53 -25.79 -5.34
CA GLU A 43 14.49 -26.88 -6.33
C GLU A 43 14.78 -26.36 -7.75
N LEU A 44 14.25 -25.18 -8.08
CA LEU A 44 14.49 -24.55 -9.39
C LEU A 44 15.93 -24.07 -9.57
N HIS A 45 16.61 -23.74 -8.48
CA HIS A 45 17.97 -23.21 -8.48
C HIS A 45 19.05 -24.30 -8.39
N ALA A 46 18.69 -25.53 -8.04
CA ALA A 46 19.62 -26.65 -7.95
C ALA A 46 20.37 -26.86 -9.27
N GLY A 47 21.70 -26.68 -9.22
CA GLY A 47 22.58 -26.80 -10.40
C GLY A 47 22.45 -25.68 -11.43
N ARG A 48 21.68 -24.61 -11.16
CA ARG A 48 21.47 -23.47 -12.07
C ARG A 48 22.15 -22.18 -11.62
N LEU A 49 22.54 -22.09 -10.36
CA LEU A 49 23.24 -20.92 -9.80
C LEU A 49 24.75 -21.15 -9.77
N SER A 50 25.50 -20.08 -9.95
CA SER A 50 26.93 -20.07 -9.60
C SER A 50 27.13 -20.18 -8.08
N PRO A 51 28.32 -20.61 -7.61
CA PRO A 51 28.60 -20.72 -6.17
C PRO A 51 28.41 -19.40 -5.39
N ALA A 52 28.69 -18.26 -6.03
CA ALA A 52 28.51 -16.94 -5.41
C ALA A 52 27.03 -16.58 -5.23
N GLU A 53 26.21 -16.86 -6.24
CA GLU A 53 24.76 -16.64 -6.20
C GLU A 53 24.09 -17.56 -5.17
N ASP A 54 24.51 -18.83 -5.09
CA ASP A 54 23.96 -19.76 -4.11
C ASP A 54 24.37 -19.40 -2.67
N THR A 55 25.60 -18.92 -2.47
CA THR A 55 26.04 -18.40 -1.16
C THR A 55 25.22 -17.18 -0.73
N SER A 56 24.98 -16.24 -1.66
CA SER A 56 24.14 -15.08 -1.41
C SER A 56 22.70 -15.49 -1.07
N ARG A 57 22.11 -16.43 -1.83
CA ARG A 57 20.78 -16.98 -1.56
C ARG A 57 20.68 -17.59 -0.17
N ILE A 58 21.62 -18.46 0.22
CA ILE A 58 21.64 -19.08 1.56
C ILE A 58 21.75 -18.02 2.65
N HIS A 59 22.55 -16.98 2.44
CA HIS A 59 22.64 -15.86 3.38
C HIS A 59 21.30 -15.12 3.51
N HIS A 60 20.63 -14.82 2.40
CA HIS A 60 19.32 -14.18 2.41
C HIS A 60 18.25 -15.03 3.10
N VAL A 61 18.22 -16.35 2.87
CA VAL A 61 17.30 -17.28 3.55
C VAL A 61 17.46 -17.18 5.08
N LYS A 62 18.72 -17.25 5.57
CA LYS A 62 19.00 -17.16 7.01
C LYS A 62 18.59 -15.81 7.59
N LEU A 63 18.88 -14.73 6.87
CA LEU A 63 18.54 -13.38 7.30
C LEU A 63 17.02 -13.18 7.39
N SER A 64 16.27 -13.61 6.37
CA SER A 64 14.81 -13.47 6.33
C SER A 64 14.13 -14.30 7.43
N ALA A 65 14.57 -15.55 7.64
CA ALA A 65 14.06 -16.38 8.74
C ALA A 65 14.33 -15.77 10.13
N GLY A 66 15.51 -15.20 10.34
CA GLY A 66 15.84 -14.51 11.60
C GLY A 66 14.96 -13.28 11.82
N ARG A 67 14.75 -12.47 10.79
CA ARG A 67 13.93 -11.26 10.85
C ARG A 67 12.43 -11.58 11.05
N GLN A 68 11.92 -12.62 10.40
CA GLN A 68 10.54 -13.09 10.60
C GLN A 68 10.26 -13.44 12.07
N LYS A 69 11.16 -14.19 12.72
CA LYS A 69 11.03 -14.53 14.14
C LYS A 69 10.98 -13.29 15.04
N ILE A 70 11.77 -12.27 14.73
CA ILE A 70 11.74 -10.99 15.47
C ILE A 70 10.36 -10.33 15.31
N ALA A 71 9.83 -10.27 14.08
CA ALA A 71 8.50 -9.71 13.85
C ALA A 71 7.43 -10.47 14.64
N GLU A 72 7.39 -11.80 14.55
CA GLU A 72 6.44 -12.65 15.28
C GLU A 72 6.53 -12.48 16.80
N ALA A 73 7.73 -12.27 17.35
CA ALA A 73 7.93 -12.09 18.79
C ALA A 73 7.47 -10.73 19.31
N VAL A 74 7.46 -9.69 18.47
CA VAL A 74 7.13 -8.31 18.88
C VAL A 74 5.75 -7.86 18.43
N THR A 75 5.03 -8.67 17.64
CA THR A 75 3.69 -8.34 17.13
C THR A 75 2.66 -9.38 17.57
N SER A 76 1.56 -8.93 18.16
CA SER A 76 0.48 -9.79 18.67
C SER A 76 -0.59 -10.17 17.65
N THR A 77 -0.57 -9.57 16.47
CA THR A 77 -1.59 -9.72 15.42
C THR A 77 -0.94 -10.03 14.07
N GLY A 78 -1.64 -10.67 13.15
CA GLY A 78 -1.14 -10.93 11.79
C GLY A 78 -1.31 -9.73 10.87
N PHE A 79 -0.49 -9.60 9.83
CA PHE A 79 -0.70 -8.60 8.77
C PHE A 79 -2.04 -8.84 8.06
N ALA A 80 -2.82 -7.78 7.86
CA ALA A 80 -4.09 -7.84 7.17
C ALA A 80 -3.90 -8.18 5.68
N ARG A 81 -4.82 -8.95 5.07
CA ARG A 81 -4.73 -9.26 3.63
C ARG A 81 -4.70 -7.97 2.79
N PRO A 82 -4.07 -7.94 1.59
CA PRO A 82 -4.01 -6.74 0.74
C PRO A 82 -5.35 -6.05 0.51
N THR A 83 -6.42 -6.84 0.29
CA THR A 83 -7.81 -6.35 0.22
C THR A 83 -8.23 -5.57 1.45
N LYS A 84 -7.93 -6.10 2.64
CA LYS A 84 -8.24 -5.44 3.91
C LYS A 84 -7.44 -4.17 4.13
N VAL A 85 -6.20 -4.12 3.65
CA VAL A 85 -5.38 -2.89 3.70
C VAL A 85 -5.99 -1.79 2.83
N ILE A 86 -6.49 -2.13 1.63
CA ILE A 86 -7.20 -1.17 0.76
C ILE A 86 -8.49 -0.67 1.42
N GLU A 87 -9.28 -1.58 1.99
CA GLU A 87 -10.49 -1.22 2.76
C GLU A 87 -10.15 -0.24 3.89
N LEU A 88 -9.18 -0.57 4.75
CA LEU A 88 -8.80 0.26 5.89
C LEU A 88 -8.26 1.62 5.46
N ALA A 89 -7.44 1.66 4.41
CA ALA A 89 -6.93 2.91 3.86
C ALA A 89 -8.04 3.78 3.25
N GLY A 90 -8.96 3.17 2.49
CA GLY A 90 -10.09 3.89 1.91
C GLY A 90 -11.05 4.43 2.97
N SER A 91 -11.35 3.62 3.99
CA SER A 91 -12.15 4.04 5.15
C SER A 91 -11.50 5.21 5.89
N TRP A 92 -10.17 5.19 6.03
CA TRP A 92 -9.45 6.31 6.63
C TRP A 92 -9.55 7.59 5.80
N ILE A 93 -9.44 7.51 4.46
CA ILE A 93 -9.64 8.66 3.56
C ILE A 93 -11.07 9.18 3.64
N ASP A 94 -12.08 8.31 3.69
CA ASP A 94 -13.48 8.73 3.87
C ASP A 94 -13.70 9.50 5.17
N ALA A 95 -13.03 9.08 6.26
CA ALA A 95 -13.08 9.77 7.55
C ALA A 95 -12.22 11.05 7.60
N HIS A 96 -11.16 11.13 6.80
CA HIS A 96 -10.21 12.23 6.75
C HIS A 96 -10.03 12.71 5.31
N PRO A 97 -11.07 13.24 4.65
CA PRO A 97 -11.01 13.56 3.23
C PRO A 97 -9.90 14.59 2.96
N PRO A 98 -8.98 14.33 2.02
CA PRO A 98 -7.92 15.26 1.68
C PRO A 98 -8.54 16.55 1.14
N GLU A 99 -8.07 17.71 1.62
CA GLU A 99 -8.66 19.00 1.27
C GLU A 99 -8.73 19.26 -0.23
N HIS A 100 -7.68 18.88 -0.96
CA HIS A 100 -7.59 19.09 -2.40
C HIS A 100 -8.58 18.24 -3.22
N ALA A 101 -9.18 17.20 -2.62
CA ALA A 101 -10.11 16.29 -3.27
C ALA A 101 -11.37 15.99 -2.43
N ARG A 102 -11.71 16.90 -1.50
CA ARG A 102 -12.78 16.71 -0.52
C ARG A 102 -14.14 16.44 -1.18
N ASP A 103 -14.48 17.22 -2.19
CA ASP A 103 -15.75 17.12 -2.89
C ASP A 103 -15.89 15.76 -3.61
N GLN A 104 -14.80 15.26 -4.19
CA GLN A 104 -14.75 13.96 -4.85
C GLN A 104 -14.95 12.83 -3.84
N VAL A 105 -14.26 12.87 -2.69
CA VAL A 105 -14.44 11.86 -1.63
C VAL A 105 -15.87 11.82 -1.14
N GLN A 106 -16.46 12.98 -0.84
CA GLN A 106 -17.85 13.09 -0.36
C GLN A 106 -18.87 12.57 -1.37
N ARG A 107 -18.62 12.75 -2.67
CA ARG A 107 -19.54 12.34 -3.72
C ARG A 107 -19.60 10.83 -3.93
N PHE A 108 -18.46 10.14 -3.86
CA PHE A 108 -18.36 8.76 -4.34
C PHE A 108 -18.12 7.71 -3.24
N GLY A 109 -17.56 8.09 -2.10
CA GLY A 109 -17.15 7.14 -1.06
C GLY A 109 -15.95 6.29 -1.51
N VAL A 110 -14.79 6.58 -0.96
CA VAL A 110 -13.49 6.05 -1.37
C VAL A 110 -13.36 4.56 -1.07
N GLN A 111 -13.80 4.12 0.12
CA GLN A 111 -13.66 2.72 0.54
C GLN A 111 -14.35 1.78 -0.47
N LYS A 112 -15.64 1.98 -0.71
CA LYS A 112 -16.45 1.09 -1.57
C LYS A 112 -15.97 1.11 -3.01
N LEU A 113 -15.57 2.27 -3.52
CA LEU A 113 -15.06 2.40 -4.88
C LEU A 113 -13.70 1.70 -5.03
N ALA A 114 -12.82 1.80 -4.02
CA ALA A 114 -11.54 1.11 -4.01
C ALA A 114 -11.70 -0.43 -3.91
N GLU A 115 -12.63 -0.92 -3.09
CA GLU A 115 -12.97 -2.35 -3.02
C GLU A 115 -13.48 -2.87 -4.36
N THR A 116 -14.40 -2.14 -4.99
CA THR A 116 -14.95 -2.50 -6.32
C THR A 116 -13.85 -2.51 -7.38
N THR A 117 -13.00 -1.48 -7.41
CA THR A 117 -11.83 -1.37 -8.28
C THR A 117 -10.88 -2.56 -8.10
N TYR A 118 -10.60 -2.95 -6.86
CA TYR A 118 -9.74 -4.10 -6.57
C TYR A 118 -10.37 -5.41 -7.04
N CYS A 119 -11.67 -5.62 -6.80
CA CYS A 119 -12.39 -6.81 -7.25
C CYS A 119 -12.33 -6.98 -8.77
N ILE A 120 -12.56 -5.90 -9.54
CA ILE A 120 -12.52 -5.91 -11.00
C ILE A 120 -11.09 -6.19 -11.50
N SER A 121 -10.10 -5.45 -11.00
CA SER A 121 -8.71 -5.60 -11.43
C SER A 121 -8.12 -6.96 -11.08
N SER A 122 -8.31 -7.44 -9.84
CA SER A 122 -7.88 -8.77 -9.41
C SER A 122 -8.55 -9.88 -10.23
N SER A 123 -9.85 -9.76 -10.48
CA SER A 123 -10.58 -10.75 -11.27
C SER A 123 -10.11 -10.82 -12.72
N THR A 124 -9.73 -9.67 -13.29
CA THR A 124 -9.13 -9.61 -14.62
C THR A 124 -7.78 -10.32 -14.64
N VAL A 125 -6.92 -10.07 -13.65
CA VAL A 125 -5.60 -10.74 -13.52
C VAL A 125 -5.74 -12.26 -13.34
N HIS A 126 -6.76 -12.71 -12.60
CA HIS A 126 -7.04 -14.14 -12.41
C HIS A 126 -7.82 -14.78 -13.57
N GLY A 127 -8.19 -14.02 -14.60
CA GLY A 127 -8.91 -14.53 -15.77
C GLY A 127 -10.36 -14.95 -15.49
N TYR A 128 -11.00 -14.36 -14.47
CA TYR A 128 -12.39 -14.65 -14.15
C TYR A 128 -13.34 -14.04 -15.18
N LYS A 129 -14.24 -14.86 -15.71
CA LYS A 129 -15.17 -14.48 -16.78
C LYS A 129 -16.29 -13.54 -16.35
N TRP A 130 -16.66 -13.56 -15.06
CA TRP A 130 -17.77 -12.77 -14.52
C TRP A 130 -17.62 -11.27 -14.80
N VAL A 131 -16.38 -10.77 -14.93
CA VAL A 131 -16.09 -9.36 -15.22
C VAL A 131 -16.76 -8.93 -16.53
N HIS A 132 -16.73 -9.78 -17.57
CA HIS A 132 -17.37 -9.52 -18.85
C HIS A 132 -18.91 -9.56 -18.76
N GLU A 133 -19.46 -10.34 -17.84
CA GLU A 133 -20.90 -10.45 -17.62
C GLU A 133 -21.47 -9.18 -16.93
N HIS A 134 -20.65 -8.49 -16.13
CA HIS A 134 -21.09 -7.37 -15.29
C HIS A 134 -20.66 -5.98 -15.81
N LEU A 135 -19.64 -5.89 -16.66
CA LEU A 135 -19.17 -4.61 -17.23
C LEU A 135 -19.80 -4.26 -18.58
N GLY A 136 -20.82 -5.02 -19.00
CA GLY A 136 -21.55 -4.78 -20.24
C GLY A 136 -20.80 -5.22 -21.50
N ILE A 137 -21.56 -5.44 -22.57
CA ILE A 137 -21.07 -5.97 -23.85
C ILE A 137 -20.58 -4.84 -24.78
N ASP A 138 -21.02 -3.59 -24.53
CA ASP A 138 -20.72 -2.41 -25.35
C ASP A 138 -19.37 -1.72 -25.02
N GLY A 139 -18.65 -2.21 -24.00
CA GLY A 139 -17.38 -1.67 -23.55
C GLY A 139 -17.48 -0.40 -22.69
N LEU A 140 -18.65 0.24 -22.58
CA LEU A 140 -18.83 1.48 -21.79
C LEU A 140 -18.66 1.23 -20.29
N GLY A 141 -19.11 0.09 -19.78
CA GLY A 141 -18.90 -0.29 -18.39
C GLY A 141 -17.43 -0.58 -18.08
N LEU A 142 -16.68 -1.13 -19.03
CA LEU A 142 -15.23 -1.29 -18.90
C LEU A 142 -14.50 0.05 -18.86
N PHE A 143 -14.84 1.00 -19.75
CA PHE A 143 -14.24 2.34 -19.73
C PHE A 143 -14.57 3.10 -18.44
N SER A 144 -15.81 3.00 -17.94
CA SER A 144 -16.20 3.59 -16.66
C SER A 144 -15.39 3.00 -15.50
N ALA A 145 -15.29 1.66 -15.43
CA ALA A 145 -14.49 0.98 -14.42
C ALA A 145 -13.00 1.35 -14.48
N LEU A 146 -12.44 1.54 -15.69
CA LEU A 146 -11.07 2.01 -15.87
C LEU A 146 -10.90 3.47 -15.40
N ALA A 147 -11.85 4.35 -15.70
CA ALA A 147 -11.83 5.74 -15.24
C ALA A 147 -11.88 5.82 -13.71
N ASP A 148 -12.78 5.05 -13.08
CA ASP A 148 -12.87 4.94 -11.63
C ASP A 148 -11.57 4.38 -11.05
N SER A 149 -11.00 3.34 -11.66
CA SER A 149 -9.73 2.75 -11.23
C SER A 149 -8.59 3.76 -11.26
N LEU A 150 -8.52 4.60 -12.30
CA LEU A 150 -7.51 5.65 -12.43
C LEU A 150 -7.71 6.76 -11.39
N ALA A 151 -8.96 7.20 -11.20
CA ALA A 151 -9.30 8.18 -10.17
C ALA A 151 -8.91 7.67 -8.78
N MET A 152 -9.19 6.41 -8.49
CA MET A 152 -8.80 5.79 -7.22
C MET A 152 -7.30 5.65 -7.06
N ALA A 153 -6.59 5.25 -8.12
CA ALA A 153 -5.14 5.16 -8.08
C ALA A 153 -4.49 6.53 -7.81
N LEU A 154 -4.99 7.60 -8.45
CA LEU A 154 -4.53 8.97 -8.21
C LEU A 154 -4.82 9.41 -6.78
N LEU A 155 -6.07 9.31 -6.33
CA LEU A 155 -6.47 9.76 -5.00
C LEU A 155 -5.70 9.05 -3.88
N PHE A 156 -5.53 7.73 -3.97
CA PHE A 156 -4.72 6.98 -3.00
C PHE A 156 -3.25 7.42 -3.04
N THR A 157 -2.68 7.62 -4.23
CA THR A 157 -1.28 8.02 -4.37
C THR A 157 -1.04 9.42 -3.80
N GLU A 158 -1.91 10.38 -4.12
CA GLU A 158 -1.84 11.74 -3.60
C GLU A 158 -2.02 11.78 -2.09
N SER A 159 -2.96 11.01 -1.57
CA SER A 159 -3.15 10.84 -0.13
C SER A 159 -1.91 10.20 0.53
N ALA A 160 -1.32 9.17 -0.07
CA ALA A 160 -0.11 8.56 0.48
C ALA A 160 1.07 9.54 0.53
N VAL A 161 1.26 10.33 -0.54
CA VAL A 161 2.31 11.37 -0.60
C VAL A 161 2.04 12.46 0.43
N ALA A 162 0.80 12.96 0.50
CA ALA A 162 0.46 14.01 1.44
C ALA A 162 0.65 13.56 2.90
N LEU A 163 0.30 12.31 3.21
CA LEU A 163 0.50 11.73 4.54
C LEU A 163 1.98 11.55 4.86
N PHE A 164 2.78 11.05 3.92
CA PHE A 164 4.23 10.92 4.08
C PHE A 164 4.88 12.27 4.38
N GLU A 165 4.50 13.32 3.63
CA GLU A 165 5.01 14.67 3.83
C GLU A 165 4.51 15.28 5.15
N ALA A 166 3.27 15.01 5.56
CA ALA A 166 2.71 15.43 6.83
C ALA A 166 3.47 14.86 8.05
N HIS A 167 4.06 13.66 7.92
CA HIS A 167 4.98 13.10 8.94
C HIS A 167 6.42 13.62 8.82
N SER A 168 6.79 14.23 7.68
CA SER A 168 8.15 14.66 7.36
C SER A 168 8.45 16.13 7.71
N ILE A 169 7.45 16.87 8.16
CA ILE A 169 7.54 18.27 8.65
C ILE A 169 8.07 18.31 10.08
N GLY A 170 9.30 17.84 10.26
CA GLY A 170 10.18 18.32 11.32
C GLY A 170 10.75 19.70 10.97
N VAL A 171 11.67 20.21 11.79
CA VAL A 171 12.46 21.41 11.45
C VAL A 171 13.23 21.12 10.16
N ARG A 172 12.77 21.65 9.02
CA ARG A 172 13.49 21.53 7.74
C ARG A 172 14.80 22.30 7.85
N PRO A 173 15.96 21.64 7.83
CA PRO A 173 17.24 22.34 7.81
C PRO A 173 17.29 23.25 6.57
N SER A 174 17.86 24.45 6.72
CA SER A 174 18.06 25.36 5.59
C SER A 174 18.84 24.65 4.48
N GLY A 175 18.30 24.63 3.25
CA GLY A 175 18.95 23.99 2.10
C GLY A 175 18.36 22.63 1.68
N HIS A 176 17.29 22.15 2.33
CA HIS A 176 16.58 20.99 1.83
C HIS A 176 15.98 21.23 0.43
N PRO A 177 16.07 20.25 -0.49
CA PRO A 177 15.48 20.35 -1.81
C PRO A 177 14.00 20.74 -1.71
N ARG A 178 13.53 21.53 -2.68
CA ARG A 178 12.09 21.79 -2.79
C ARG A 178 11.35 20.46 -2.85
N PRO A 179 10.19 20.35 -2.19
CA PRO A 179 9.42 19.12 -2.25
C PRO A 179 9.07 18.75 -3.68
N GLN A 180 9.21 17.46 -4.03
CA GLN A 180 8.92 16.94 -5.36
C GLN A 180 7.48 16.40 -5.43
N TYR A 181 6.50 17.22 -5.06
CA TYR A 181 5.09 16.88 -5.15
C TYR A 181 4.27 18.04 -5.74
N PRO A 182 3.09 17.77 -6.34
CA PRO A 182 2.23 18.82 -6.90
C PRO A 182 1.80 19.83 -5.84
N GLY A 183 1.92 21.13 -6.14
CA GLY A 183 1.59 22.20 -5.17
C GLY A 183 0.15 22.18 -4.63
N ARG A 184 -0.78 21.55 -5.36
CA ARG A 184 -2.17 21.35 -4.90
C ARG A 184 -2.27 20.51 -3.62
N LEU A 185 -1.26 19.70 -3.29
CA LEU A 185 -1.26 18.86 -2.10
C LEU A 185 -0.94 19.62 -0.81
N ASN A 186 -0.41 20.85 -0.90
CA ASN A 186 0.02 21.60 0.28
C ASN A 186 -1.09 21.76 1.33
N SER A 187 -2.31 22.11 0.91
CA SER A 187 -3.44 22.28 1.84
C SER A 187 -3.75 21.01 2.62
N THR A 188 -3.66 19.85 1.96
CA THR A 188 -3.86 18.55 2.61
C THR A 188 -2.70 18.17 3.51
N ILE A 189 -1.46 18.43 3.09
CA ILE A 189 -0.26 18.18 3.90
C ILE A 189 -0.34 19.00 5.18
N ASP A 190 -0.64 20.29 5.07
CA ASP A 190 -0.75 21.20 6.21
C ASP A 190 -1.90 20.79 7.14
N ALA A 191 -3.07 20.45 6.61
CA ALA A 191 -4.20 20.00 7.42
C ALA A 191 -3.93 18.68 8.15
N TRP A 192 -3.28 17.71 7.49
CA TRP A 192 -2.94 16.44 8.13
C TRP A 192 -1.72 16.55 9.04
N ALA A 193 -0.81 17.49 8.81
CA ALA A 193 0.31 17.80 9.70
C ALA A 193 -0.15 17.96 11.15
N ASP A 194 -1.21 18.74 11.32
CA ASP A 194 -1.74 19.13 12.62
C ASP A 194 -2.25 17.93 13.41
N MET A 195 -2.58 16.82 12.74
CA MET A 195 -2.98 15.55 13.39
C MET A 195 -1.80 14.82 14.05
N TYR A 196 -0.55 15.16 13.70
CA TYR A 196 0.66 14.44 14.10
C TYR A 196 1.65 15.27 14.92
N ARG A 197 1.30 16.54 15.21
CA ARG A 197 2.09 17.44 16.06
C ARG A 197 1.90 17.15 17.55
#